data_AF-K1TL81-F1
#
_entry.id   AF-K1TL81-F1
#
_cell.length_a   1.000
_cell.length_b   1.000
_cell.length_c   1.000
_cell.angle_alpha   90.00
_cell.angle_beta   90.00
_cell.angle_gamma   90.00
#
_symmetry.space_group_name_H-M   'P 1'
#
loop_
_entity.id
_entity.type
_entity.pdbx_description
1 polymer ?
#
loop_
_entity_poly.entity_id
_entity_poly.type
_entity_poly.pdbx_seq_one_letter_code
_entity_poly.pdbx_strand_id
1 'polypeptide(L)'
;MDKQNPAVRQYIANRAELLGAIRLPNNAFQRNANTSVVSDILFFQKRDRASIEEPEWLNLKETPEGYSVNAYFAEHPEMVLGDFTTESTQYGKQEVTVKPKEGNYLRRTIKRSVQNIHGTITELELSDTELEEDVVSIPADPDVKNFSFTVVNEEV
;
A
#
# COMPACT_ATOMS: atom_id res chain seq x y z
N MET A 1 2.34 -9.03 0.07
CA MET A 1 2.38 -8.60 1.48
C MET A 1 3.07 -9.58 2.43
N ASP A 2 3.64 -10.70 1.97
CA ASP A 2 3.94 -11.85 2.85
C ASP A 2 5.41 -11.96 3.29
N LYS A 3 6.21 -10.92 3.04
CA LYS A 3 7.61 -10.92 3.47
C LYS A 3 7.70 -11.02 5.00
N GLN A 4 8.66 -11.79 5.49
CA GLN A 4 8.94 -11.91 6.92
C GLN A 4 9.29 -10.56 7.55
N ASN A 5 10.09 -9.75 6.83
CA ASN A 5 10.44 -8.40 7.27
C ASN A 5 9.23 -7.45 7.18
N PRO A 6 8.76 -6.86 8.30
CA PRO A 6 7.59 -5.99 8.33
C PRO A 6 7.91 -4.52 8.03
N ALA A 7 9.17 -4.12 7.84
CA ALA A 7 9.58 -2.70 7.79
C ALA A 7 8.77 -1.86 6.80
N VAL A 8 8.49 -2.39 5.60
CA VAL A 8 7.65 -1.70 4.60
C VAL A 8 6.20 -1.58 5.07
N ARG A 9 5.66 -2.65 5.67
CA ARG A 9 4.29 -2.65 6.20
C ARG A 9 4.16 -1.62 7.33
N GLN A 10 5.12 -1.59 8.25
CA GLN A 10 5.14 -0.64 9.36
C GLN A 10 5.30 0.81 8.87
N TYR A 11 6.15 1.04 7.86
CA TYR A 11 6.29 2.35 7.22
C TYR A 11 4.95 2.88 6.66
N ILE A 12 4.17 2.01 6.01
CA ILE A 12 2.86 2.35 5.45
C ILE A 12 1.82 2.55 6.57
N ALA A 13 1.74 1.64 7.55
CA ALA A 13 0.79 1.72 8.66
C ALA A 13 0.90 3.00 9.49
N ASN A 14 2.12 3.54 9.60
CA ASN A 14 2.36 4.82 10.28
C ASN A 14 1.76 6.04 9.56
N ARG A 15 1.44 5.91 8.26
CA ARG A 15 0.98 7.02 7.39
C ARG A 15 -0.45 6.85 6.93
N ALA A 16 -0.93 5.61 6.88
CA ALA A 16 -2.23 5.30 6.33
C ALA A 16 -2.86 4.08 7.01
N GLU A 17 -4.19 4.07 7.00
CA GLU A 17 -5.01 2.96 7.41
C GLU A 17 -5.26 2.02 6.23
N LEU A 18 -5.09 0.71 6.42
CA LEU A 18 -5.48 -0.27 5.42
C LEU A 18 -6.99 -0.46 5.48
N LEU A 19 -7.71 0.01 4.45
CA LEU A 19 -9.15 -0.21 4.30
C LEU A 19 -9.47 -1.62 3.81
N GLY A 20 -8.56 -2.18 3.02
CA GLY A 20 -8.66 -3.53 2.53
C GLY A 20 -7.59 -3.84 1.49
N ALA A 21 -7.43 -5.12 1.20
CA ALA A 21 -6.53 -5.61 0.17
C ALA A 21 -7.21 -6.70 -0.65
N ILE A 22 -6.85 -6.86 -1.92
CA ILE A 22 -7.34 -7.93 -2.79
C ILE A 22 -6.13 -8.65 -3.35
N ARG A 23 -6.03 -9.96 -3.11
CA ARG A 23 -4.97 -10.81 -3.68
C ARG A 23 -5.44 -11.43 -4.99
N LEU A 24 -4.68 -11.20 -6.05
CA LEU A 24 -4.96 -11.70 -7.38
C LEU A 24 -4.29 -13.06 -7.62
N PRO A 25 -4.89 -13.92 -8.46
CA PRO A 25 -4.25 -15.17 -8.87
C PRO A 25 -3.00 -14.89 -9.69
N ASN A 26 -2.05 -15.83 -9.69
CA ASN A 26 -0.75 -15.71 -10.34
C ASN A 26 -0.82 -15.46 -11.86
N ASN A 27 -1.94 -15.79 -12.50
CA ASN A 27 -2.15 -15.59 -13.93
C ASN A 27 -2.78 -14.23 -14.30
N ALA A 28 -3.04 -13.34 -13.33
CA ALA A 28 -3.71 -12.05 -13.56
C ALA A 28 -2.98 -11.17 -14.59
N PHE A 29 -1.65 -11.24 -14.62
CA PHE A 29 -0.81 -10.48 -15.57
C PHE A 29 -0.26 -11.33 -16.72
N GLN A 30 -0.60 -12.61 -16.82
CA GLN A 30 -0.04 -13.51 -17.82
C GLN A 30 -0.34 -13.05 -19.26
N ARG A 31 -1.55 -12.57 -19.52
CA ARG A 31 -1.97 -12.14 -20.87
C ARG A 31 -1.34 -10.81 -21.30
N ASN A 32 -1.08 -9.92 -20.35
CA ASN A 32 -0.67 -8.54 -20.64
C ASN A 32 0.84 -8.32 -20.47
N ALA A 33 1.46 -9.02 -19.52
CA ALA A 33 2.87 -8.84 -19.16
C ALA A 33 3.69 -10.13 -19.26
N ASN A 34 3.09 -11.26 -19.66
CA ASN A 34 3.74 -12.56 -19.77
C ASN A 34 4.49 -13.02 -18.50
N THR A 35 3.95 -12.64 -17.32
CA THR A 35 4.49 -13.03 -16.02
C THR A 35 3.45 -13.78 -15.20
N SER A 36 3.92 -14.79 -14.47
CA SER A 36 3.13 -15.57 -13.50
C SER A 36 3.55 -15.18 -12.09
N VAL A 37 2.94 -14.11 -11.56
CA VAL A 37 3.26 -13.56 -10.23
C VAL A 37 1.98 -13.28 -9.45
N VAL A 38 1.97 -13.63 -8.16
CA VAL A 38 0.90 -13.21 -7.25
C VAL A 38 1.06 -11.72 -6.97
N SER A 39 -0.04 -10.98 -7.10
CA SER A 39 -0.06 -9.53 -6.92
C SER A 39 -1.21 -9.12 -6.01
N ASP A 40 -0.99 -8.06 -5.23
CA ASP A 40 -1.97 -7.52 -4.30
C ASP A 40 -2.41 -6.12 -4.78
N ILE A 41 -3.70 -5.81 -4.66
CA ILE A 41 -4.25 -4.45 -4.77
C ILE A 41 -4.56 -3.98 -3.35
N LEU A 42 -3.93 -2.89 -2.91
CA LEU A 42 -4.07 -2.38 -1.54
C LEU A 42 -4.83 -1.06 -1.55
N PHE A 43 -5.79 -0.91 -0.65
CA PHE A 43 -6.59 0.30 -0.49
C PHE A 43 -6.28 0.92 0.86
N PHE A 44 -5.82 2.16 0.83
CA PHE A 44 -5.40 2.88 2.02
C PHE A 44 -6.16 4.20 2.17
N GLN A 45 -6.46 4.59 3.41
CA GLN A 45 -6.90 5.93 3.75
C GLN A 45 -5.78 6.67 4.47
N LYS A 46 -5.37 7.83 3.94
CA LYS A 46 -4.35 8.67 4.58
C LYS A 46 -4.84 9.06 5.98
N ARG A 47 -3.92 9.01 6.95
CA ARG A 47 -4.21 9.47 8.31
C ARG A 47 -3.65 10.87 8.50
N ASP A 48 -4.39 11.68 9.25
CA ASP A 48 -3.94 13.01 9.67
C ASP A 48 -3.05 12.93 10.93
N ARG A 49 -3.12 11.82 11.66
CA ARG A 49 -2.36 11.56 12.88
C ARG A 49 -1.87 10.11 12.94
N ALA A 50 -0.75 9.89 13.63
CA ALA A 50 -0.23 8.55 13.87
C ALA A 50 -1.25 7.70 14.65
N SER A 51 -1.30 6.40 14.33
CA SER A 51 -2.12 5.44 15.08
C SER A 51 -1.48 5.12 16.42
N ILE A 52 -2.31 4.95 17.45
CA ILE A 52 -1.88 4.50 18.78
C ILE A 52 -1.81 2.96 18.82
N GLU A 53 -2.66 2.28 18.05
CA GLU A 53 -2.66 0.81 17.93
C GLU A 53 -1.90 0.33 16.71
N GLU A 54 -1.14 -0.74 16.91
CA GLU A 54 -0.45 -1.47 15.85
C GLU A 54 -1.43 -2.42 15.15
N PRO A 55 -1.66 -2.29 13.83
CA PRO A 55 -2.65 -3.09 13.16
C PRO A 55 -2.16 -4.52 12.87
N GLU A 56 -3.03 -5.52 13.08
CA GLU A 56 -2.72 -6.96 12.94
C GLU A 56 -2.11 -7.34 11.58
N TRP A 57 -2.51 -6.66 10.49
CA TRP A 57 -1.97 -6.93 9.16
C TRP A 57 -0.46 -6.67 9.01
N LEU A 58 0.21 -6.05 9.99
CA LEU A 58 1.67 -5.97 9.99
C LEU A 58 2.35 -7.34 10.15
N ASN A 59 1.63 -8.30 10.73
CA ASN A 59 2.14 -9.62 11.04
C ASN A 59 1.82 -10.63 9.93
N LEU A 60 2.48 -11.78 10.02
CA LEU A 60 2.13 -12.95 9.24
C LEU A 60 1.32 -13.90 10.13
N LYS A 61 0.45 -14.67 9.50
CA LYS A 61 -0.38 -15.69 10.14
C LYS A 61 -0.43 -16.92 9.25
N GLU A 62 -0.57 -18.08 9.87
CA GLU A 62 -0.83 -19.31 9.12
C GLU A 62 -2.32 -19.45 8.82
N THR A 63 -2.62 -19.76 7.57
CA THR A 63 -3.95 -20.19 7.14
C THR A 63 -4.27 -21.58 7.73
N PRO A 64 -5.56 -21.98 7.80
CA PRO A 64 -5.94 -23.34 8.23
C PRO A 64 -5.24 -24.46 7.44
N GLU A 65 -4.88 -24.19 6.18
CA GLU A 65 -4.18 -25.11 5.29
C GLU A 65 -2.65 -25.13 5.50
N GLY A 66 -2.12 -24.31 6.42
CA GLY A 66 -0.70 -24.27 6.79
C GLY A 66 0.17 -23.33 5.96
N TYR A 67 -0.43 -22.43 5.15
CA TYR A 67 0.34 -21.42 4.42
C TYR A 67 0.60 -20.19 5.28
N SER A 68 1.88 -19.80 5.41
CA SER A 68 2.27 -18.55 6.06
C SER A 68 2.09 -17.37 5.11
N VAL A 69 1.13 -16.49 5.41
CA VAL A 69 0.76 -15.32 4.60
C VAL A 69 0.55 -14.10 5.50
N ASN A 70 0.37 -12.92 4.91
CA ASN A 70 0.00 -11.75 5.69
C ASN A 70 -1.31 -11.97 6.47
N ALA A 71 -1.35 -11.53 7.74
CA ALA A 71 -2.48 -11.77 8.63
C ALA A 71 -3.81 -11.31 8.05
N TYR A 72 -3.82 -10.19 7.30
CA TYR A 72 -5.01 -9.72 6.60
C TYR A 72 -5.61 -10.78 5.67
N PHE A 73 -4.80 -11.46 4.86
CA PHE A 73 -5.31 -12.47 3.92
C PHE A 73 -5.67 -13.80 4.59
N ALA A 74 -5.06 -14.11 5.74
CA ALA A 74 -5.48 -15.26 6.53
C ALA A 74 -6.84 -15.02 7.20
N GLU A 75 -7.16 -13.77 7.54
CA GLU A 75 -8.42 -13.39 8.19
C GLU A 75 -9.53 -13.03 7.20
N HIS A 76 -9.17 -12.61 5.98
CA HIS A 76 -10.08 -12.26 4.89
C HIS A 76 -9.89 -13.17 3.67
N PRO A 77 -10.20 -14.48 3.76
CA PRO A 77 -10.06 -15.41 2.64
C PRO A 77 -10.94 -15.03 1.43
N GLU A 78 -12.05 -14.32 1.65
CA GLU A 78 -12.92 -13.77 0.59
C GLU A 78 -12.22 -12.72 -0.29
N MET A 79 -11.13 -12.13 0.20
CA MET A 79 -10.31 -11.16 -0.52
C MET A 79 -9.18 -11.80 -1.33
N VAL A 80 -9.05 -13.13 -1.28
CA VAL A 80 -8.10 -13.90 -2.08
C VAL A 80 -8.84 -14.50 -3.29
N LEU A 81 -8.53 -13.98 -4.49
CA LEU A 81 -9.25 -14.32 -5.72
C LEU A 81 -8.76 -15.61 -6.38
N GLY A 82 -8.57 -16.64 -5.57
CA GLY A 82 -8.05 -17.93 -5.98
C GLY A 82 -7.91 -18.89 -4.80
N ASP A 83 -7.09 -19.91 -4.98
CA ASP A 83 -6.73 -20.88 -3.93
C ASP A 83 -5.25 -20.82 -3.64
N PHE A 84 -4.90 -20.78 -2.35
CA PHE A 84 -3.52 -20.90 -1.93
C PHE A 84 -2.97 -22.28 -2.30
N THR A 85 -1.74 -22.30 -2.79
CA THR A 85 -1.00 -23.52 -3.07
C THR A 85 0.49 -23.21 -3.01
N THR A 86 1.34 -24.21 -3.21
CA THR A 86 2.78 -24.01 -3.34
C THR A 86 3.24 -24.34 -4.76
N GLU A 87 4.18 -23.54 -5.27
CA GLU A 87 4.90 -23.84 -6.49
C GLU A 87 6.38 -24.02 -6.19
N SER A 88 6.98 -25.02 -6.82
CA SER A 88 8.41 -25.30 -6.68
C SER A 88 9.18 -24.30 -7.53
N THR A 89 10.06 -23.54 -6.89
CA THR A 89 10.97 -22.65 -7.59
C THR A 89 12.15 -23.41 -8.18
N GLN A 90 12.86 -22.80 -9.14
CA GLN A 90 14.10 -23.35 -9.71
C GLN A 90 15.20 -23.66 -8.67
N TYR A 91 15.05 -23.17 -7.44
CA TYR A 91 15.95 -23.40 -6.31
C TYR A 91 15.42 -24.42 -5.29
N GLY A 92 14.35 -25.14 -5.63
CA GLY A 92 13.75 -26.17 -4.77
C GLY A 92 12.97 -25.64 -3.55
N LYS A 93 12.85 -24.31 -3.40
CA LYS A 93 12.00 -23.71 -2.38
C LYS A 93 10.55 -23.78 -2.83
N GLN A 94 9.66 -24.19 -1.93
CA GLN A 94 8.22 -24.06 -2.12
C GLN A 94 7.80 -22.64 -1.74
N GLU A 95 7.32 -21.88 -2.72
CA GLU A 95 6.76 -20.55 -2.48
C GLU A 95 5.23 -20.61 -2.52
N VAL A 96 4.59 -19.93 -1.57
CA VAL A 96 3.13 -19.80 -1.54
C VAL A 96 2.70 -18.97 -2.75
N THR A 97 1.74 -19.50 -3.50
CA THR A 97 1.14 -18.86 -4.66
C THR A 97 -0.39 -18.94 -4.58
N VAL A 98 -1.08 -18.25 -5.49
CA VAL A 98 -2.53 -18.27 -5.59
C VAL A 98 -2.92 -18.70 -6.99
N LYS A 99 -3.56 -19.86 -7.13
CA LYS A 99 -4.06 -20.35 -8.41
C LYS A 99 -5.47 -19.82 -8.68
N PRO A 100 -5.81 -19.53 -9.95
CA PRO A 100 -7.15 -19.11 -10.32
C PRO A 100 -8.16 -20.22 -10.02
N LYS A 101 -9.30 -19.84 -9.45
CA LYS A 101 -10.46 -20.74 -9.29
C LYS A 101 -11.15 -20.98 -10.62
N GLU A 102 -11.45 -22.23 -10.94
CA GLU A 102 -12.23 -22.56 -12.15
C GLU A 102 -13.60 -21.86 -12.13
N GLY A 103 -14.05 -21.39 -13.29
CA GLY A 103 -15.33 -20.68 -13.45
C GLY A 103 -15.38 -19.25 -12.90
N ASN A 104 -14.32 -18.76 -12.23
CA ASN A 104 -14.26 -17.39 -11.73
C ASN A 104 -13.65 -16.42 -12.75
N TYR A 105 -14.47 -15.48 -13.22
CA TYR A 105 -14.00 -14.39 -14.06
C TYR A 105 -13.41 -13.27 -13.20
N LEU A 106 -12.10 -13.06 -13.30
CA LEU A 106 -11.36 -12.09 -12.49
C LEU A 106 -12.04 -10.70 -12.40
N ARG A 107 -12.52 -10.16 -13.53
CA ARG A 107 -13.24 -8.87 -13.58
C ARG A 107 -14.48 -8.86 -12.67
N ARG A 108 -15.26 -9.93 -12.67
CA ARG A 108 -16.48 -10.04 -11.85
C ARG A 108 -16.12 -10.12 -10.38
N THR A 109 -15.10 -10.90 -10.05
CA THR A 109 -14.69 -11.13 -8.67
C THR A 109 -14.08 -9.87 -8.06
N ILE A 110 -13.20 -9.15 -8.78
CA ILE A 110 -12.69 -7.84 -8.34
C ILE A 110 -13.85 -6.87 -8.06
N LYS A 111 -14.83 -6.78 -8.97
CA LYS A 111 -15.98 -5.88 -8.78
C LYS A 111 -16.74 -6.19 -7.48
N ARG A 112 -16.84 -7.46 -7.08
CA ARG A 112 -17.48 -7.86 -5.82
C ARG A 112 -16.60 -7.55 -4.62
N SER A 113 -15.31 -7.91 -4.66
CA SER A 113 -14.40 -7.70 -3.54
C SER A 113 -14.20 -6.24 -3.18
N VAL A 114 -14.21 -5.33 -4.17
CA VAL A 114 -14.16 -3.88 -3.92
C VAL A 114 -15.37 -3.40 -3.11
N GLN A 115 -16.52 -4.07 -3.17
CA GLN A 115 -17.71 -3.69 -2.36
C GLN A 115 -17.52 -3.98 -0.87
N ASN A 116 -16.54 -4.80 -0.49
CA ASN A 116 -16.20 -5.05 0.92
C ASN A 116 -15.25 -3.99 1.49
N ILE A 117 -14.74 -3.09 0.64
CA ILE A 117 -13.77 -2.07 1.03
C ILE A 117 -14.50 -0.74 1.21
N HIS A 118 -14.43 -0.20 2.41
CA HIS A 118 -15.14 1.01 2.79
C HIS A 118 -14.13 2.08 3.19
N GLY A 119 -14.31 3.30 2.71
CA GLY A 119 -13.44 4.43 3.00
C GLY A 119 -14.17 5.75 2.77
N THR A 120 -13.59 6.83 3.28
CA THR A 120 -14.14 8.18 3.11
C THR A 120 -13.17 9.05 2.34
N ILE A 121 -13.67 9.86 1.42
CA ILE A 121 -12.91 10.93 0.79
C ILE A 121 -13.30 12.22 1.50
N THR A 122 -12.41 12.70 2.36
CA THR A 122 -12.58 14.00 3.02
C THR A 122 -12.01 15.07 2.08
N GLU A 123 -12.83 16.06 1.75
CA GLU A 123 -12.35 17.24 1.03
C GLU A 123 -11.45 18.03 1.99
N LEU A 124 -10.22 18.31 1.59
CA LEU A 124 -9.30 19.14 2.36
C LEU A 124 -9.81 20.59 2.27
N GLU A 125 -10.47 21.07 3.31
CA GLU A 125 -10.62 22.50 3.53
C GLU A 125 -9.25 23.05 3.93
N LEU A 126 -8.50 23.57 2.96
CA LEU A 126 -7.33 24.40 3.24
C LEU A 126 -7.85 25.62 4.00
N SER A 127 -7.50 25.76 5.28
CA SER A 127 -7.81 27.00 6.02
C SER A 127 -7.00 28.14 5.44
N ASP A 128 -7.57 29.34 5.34
CA ASP A 128 -6.88 30.54 4.83
C ASP A 128 -5.51 30.78 5.52
N THR A 129 -5.36 30.34 6.78
CA THR A 129 -4.09 30.39 7.52
C THR A 129 -2.94 29.61 6.87
N GLU A 130 -3.21 28.54 6.10
CA GLU A 130 -2.17 27.78 5.36
C GLU A 130 -1.82 28.45 4.00
N LEU A 131 -2.68 29.33 3.50
CA LEU A 131 -2.40 30.18 2.33
C LEU A 131 -1.69 31.49 2.73
N GLU A 132 -1.80 31.86 4.01
CA GLU A 132 -1.19 33.03 4.67
C GLU A 132 0.11 32.69 5.41
N GLU A 133 0.83 31.61 5.06
CA GLU A 133 2.30 31.70 5.23
C GLU A 133 2.77 32.76 4.23
N ASP A 134 2.71 34.03 4.67
CA ASP A 134 3.44 35.13 4.04
C ASP A 134 4.88 34.66 3.92
N VAL A 135 5.26 34.15 2.76
CA VAL A 135 6.65 33.94 2.41
C VAL A 135 7.24 35.34 2.44
N VAL A 136 7.83 35.72 3.58
CA VAL A 136 8.53 36.98 3.75
C VAL A 136 9.71 36.92 2.78
N SER A 137 9.48 37.41 1.56
CA SER A 137 10.50 37.42 0.53
C SER A 137 11.38 38.63 0.78
N ILE A 138 12.60 38.40 1.26
CA ILE A 138 13.64 39.43 1.20
C ILE A 138 14.00 39.68 -0.28
N PRO A 139 14.08 40.95 -0.72
CA PRO A 139 14.50 41.25 -2.08
C PRO A 139 15.94 40.77 -2.30
N ALA A 140 16.19 40.12 -3.45
CA ALA A 140 17.53 39.64 -3.78
C ALA A 140 18.50 40.83 -3.93
N ASP A 141 19.66 40.74 -3.27
CA ASP A 141 20.75 41.70 -3.42
C ASP A 141 21.38 41.56 -4.83
N PRO A 142 21.30 42.60 -5.69
CA PRO A 142 21.80 42.53 -7.07
C PRO A 142 23.31 42.36 -7.17
N ASP A 143 24.07 42.65 -6.10
CA ASP A 143 25.53 42.50 -6.05
C ASP A 143 25.94 41.07 -5.65
N VAL A 144 24.97 40.22 -5.28
CA VAL A 144 25.21 38.82 -4.90
C VAL A 144 24.98 37.90 -6.10
N LYS A 145 25.95 37.02 -6.33
CA LYS A 145 25.88 36.05 -7.43
C LYS A 145 24.71 35.08 -7.23
N ASN A 146 23.95 34.83 -8.30
CA ASN A 146 22.90 33.81 -8.35
C ASN A 146 23.37 32.48 -7.72
N PHE A 147 22.47 31.82 -6.99
CA PHE A 147 22.71 30.57 -6.25
C PHE A 147 23.63 30.70 -5.01
N SER A 148 23.73 31.90 -4.44
CA SER A 148 24.41 32.13 -3.16
C SER A 148 23.40 32.58 -2.10
N PHE A 149 23.70 32.33 -0.82
CA PHE A 149 22.93 32.86 0.31
C PHE A 149 23.62 34.13 0.83
N THR A 150 22.84 35.13 1.21
CA THR A 150 23.36 36.37 1.81
C THR A 150 22.46 36.78 2.96
N VAL A 151 23.03 37.37 4.00
CA VAL A 151 22.26 37.82 5.17
C VAL A 151 21.84 39.27 4.95
N VAL A 152 20.54 39.54 4.98
CA VAL A 152 19.98 40.90 4.92
C VAL A 152 19.19 41.15 6.20
N ASN A 153 19.60 42.11 7.01
CA ASN A 153 18.96 42.45 8.30
C ASN A 153 18.76 41.25 9.25
N GLU A 154 19.77 40.38 9.36
CA GLU A 154 19.77 39.15 10.18
C GLU A 154 18.87 38.00 9.68
N GLU A 155 18.28 38.14 8.48
CA GLU A 155 17.53 37.08 7.78
C GLU A 155 18.35 36.54 6.58
N VAL A 156 18.25 35.23 6.29
CA VAL A 156 18.98 34.52 5.22
C VAL A 156 18.10 34.26 4.01
#